data_AF-A0A8R7QLR2-F1
#
_entry.id   AF-A0A8R7QLR2-F1
#
_cell.length_a   1.000
_cell.length_b   1.000
_cell.length_c   1.000
_cell.angle_alpha   90.00
_cell.angle_beta   90.00
_cell.angle_gamma   90.00
#
_symmetry.space_group_name_H-M   'P 1'
#
loop_
_entity.id
_entity.type
_entity.pdbx_description
1 polymer ?
#
loop_
_entity_poly.entity_id
_entity_poly.type
_entity_poly.pdbx_seq_one_letter_code
_entity_poly.pdbx_strand_id
1 'polypeptide(L)'
;MGCFHSTARARRRYPGYDDPMQLAAQTAFSVSEVEALFELFKTISGSVIDDGFINKEEFQLALFKSKMDNIFANRIFDLFDVKKRGVIDFADFVQALNVFHPSVPMEEKIDFSFKLYDMDNTGFIERKEVFF
;
A
#
# COMPACT_ATOMS: atom_id res chain seq x y z
N MET A 1 -14.21 -28.82 -15.43
CA MET A 1 -14.40 -28.43 -14.01
C MET A 1 -13.09 -28.63 -13.27
N GLY A 2 -12.63 -27.64 -12.52
CA GLY A 2 -11.56 -27.81 -11.53
C GLY A 2 -10.24 -27.11 -11.85
N CYS A 3 -10.17 -25.79 -11.60
CA CYS A 3 -8.89 -25.07 -11.40
C CYS A 3 -8.96 -23.94 -10.33
N PHE A 4 -10.09 -23.76 -9.63
CA PHE A 4 -10.22 -22.67 -8.64
C PHE A 4 -9.59 -22.99 -7.27
N HIS A 5 -9.34 -24.26 -6.95
CA HIS A 5 -8.88 -24.65 -5.61
C HIS A 5 -7.36 -24.59 -5.44
N SER A 6 -6.59 -24.68 -6.54
CA SER A 6 -5.13 -24.65 -6.49
C SER A 6 -4.58 -23.24 -6.24
N THR A 7 -5.20 -22.21 -6.84
CA THR A 7 -4.81 -20.80 -6.62
C THR A 7 -5.13 -20.34 -5.20
N ALA A 8 -6.31 -20.67 -4.69
CA ALA A 8 -6.70 -20.33 -3.31
C ALA A 8 -5.78 -20.96 -2.26
N ARG A 9 -5.32 -22.20 -2.46
CA ARG A 9 -4.33 -22.85 -1.57
C ARG A 9 -2.93 -22.23 -1.66
N ALA A 10 -2.51 -21.79 -2.85
CA ALA A 10 -1.23 -21.10 -3.03
C ALA A 10 -1.25 -19.71 -2.37
N ARG A 11 -2.36 -18.97 -2.48
CA ARG A 11 -2.55 -17.65 -1.83
C ARG A 11 -2.43 -17.75 -0.30
N ARG A 12 -3.08 -18.73 0.33
CA ARG A 12 -3.00 -18.98 1.78
C ARG A 12 -1.61 -19.35 2.32
N ARG A 13 -0.66 -19.66 1.43
CA ARG A 13 0.73 -20.00 1.80
C ARG A 13 1.72 -18.87 1.55
N TYR A 14 1.28 -17.76 0.96
CA TYR A 14 2.15 -16.62 0.72
C TYR A 14 2.47 -15.92 2.06
N PRO A 15 3.74 -15.61 2.36
CA PRO A 15 4.09 -14.78 3.51
C PRO A 15 3.35 -13.45 3.43
N GLY A 16 2.72 -13.01 4.52
CA GLY A 16 1.93 -11.77 4.53
C GLY A 16 0.53 -11.87 3.91
N TYR A 17 0.00 -13.09 3.69
CA TYR A 17 -1.41 -13.25 3.29
C TYR A 17 -2.36 -12.94 4.45
N ASP A 18 -3.16 -11.89 4.27
CA ASP A 18 -4.31 -11.56 5.11
C ASP A 18 -5.62 -12.01 4.42
N ASP A 19 -6.63 -12.36 5.22
CA ASP A 19 -7.93 -12.81 4.70
C ASP A 19 -8.61 -11.67 3.92
N PRO A 20 -8.85 -11.83 2.60
CA PRO A 20 -9.50 -10.81 1.77
C PRO A 20 -10.87 -10.39 2.30
N MET A 21 -11.59 -11.29 2.98
CA MET A 21 -12.89 -10.97 3.58
C MET A 21 -12.76 -9.97 4.73
N GLN A 22 -11.70 -10.10 5.54
CA GLN A 22 -11.47 -9.18 6.67
C GLN A 22 -11.05 -7.80 6.17
N LEU A 23 -10.18 -7.74 5.16
CA LEU A 23 -9.74 -6.47 4.57
C LEU A 23 -10.86 -5.75 3.82
N ALA A 24 -11.68 -6.48 3.07
CA ALA A 24 -12.85 -5.90 2.41
C ALA A 24 -13.87 -5.33 3.41
N ALA A 25 -14.03 -5.96 4.59
CA ALA A 25 -14.93 -5.46 5.62
C ALA A 25 -14.45 -4.15 6.28
N GLN A 26 -13.16 -3.82 6.17
CA GLN A 26 -12.54 -2.65 6.77
C GLN A 26 -12.21 -1.55 5.76
N THR A 27 -12.49 -1.79 4.47
CA THR A 27 -12.19 -0.86 3.39
C THR A 27 -13.41 -0.67 2.49
N ALA A 28 -13.31 0.27 1.56
CA ALA A 28 -14.33 0.50 0.55
C ALA A 28 -14.28 -0.52 -0.60
N PHE A 29 -13.30 -1.43 -0.59
CA PHE A 29 -13.13 -2.45 -1.62
C PHE A 29 -14.01 -3.67 -1.35
N SER A 30 -14.54 -4.25 -2.42
CA SER A 30 -15.15 -5.58 -2.39
C SER A 30 -14.10 -6.69 -2.27
N VAL A 31 -14.53 -7.89 -1.87
CA VAL A 31 -13.63 -9.07 -1.77
C VAL A 31 -12.90 -9.34 -3.09
N SER A 32 -13.59 -9.21 -4.22
CA SER A 32 -12.99 -9.41 -5.56
C SER A 32 -11.93 -8.36 -5.88
N GLU A 33 -12.12 -7.11 -5.46
CA GLU A 33 -11.12 -6.05 -5.63
C GLU A 33 -9.92 -6.28 -4.73
N VAL A 34 -10.12 -6.70 -3.49
CA VAL A 34 -9.01 -7.08 -2.59
C VAL A 34 -8.22 -8.25 -3.18
N GLU A 35 -8.87 -9.24 -3.77
CA GLU A 35 -8.16 -10.33 -4.47
C GLU A 35 -7.37 -9.84 -5.69
N ALA A 36 -7.88 -8.87 -6.44
CA ALA A 36 -7.14 -8.26 -7.55
C ALA A 36 -5.94 -7.45 -7.05
N LEU A 37 -6.10 -6.70 -5.95
CA LEU A 37 -5.01 -6.00 -5.27
C LEU A 37 -3.94 -6.97 -4.77
N PHE A 38 -4.32 -8.18 -4.35
CA PHE A 38 -3.36 -9.20 -3.92
C PHE A 38 -2.45 -9.68 -5.06
N GLU A 39 -2.98 -9.82 -6.29
CA GLU A 39 -2.13 -10.17 -7.44
C GLU A 39 -1.19 -9.02 -7.85
N LEU A 40 -1.66 -7.77 -7.71
CA LEU A 40 -0.79 -6.59 -7.89
C LEU A 40 0.31 -6.56 -6.81
N PHE A 41 -0.06 -6.76 -5.55
CA PHE A 41 0.86 -6.80 -4.42
C PHE A 41 1.98 -7.82 -4.65
N LYS A 42 1.63 -9.06 -4.98
CA LYS A 42 2.61 -10.12 -5.31
C LYS A 42 3.56 -9.75 -6.45
N THR A 43 3.06 -9.02 -7.45
CA THR A 43 3.87 -8.59 -8.59
C THR A 43 4.94 -7.58 -8.14
N ILE A 44 4.59 -6.70 -7.20
CA ILE A 44 5.49 -5.67 -6.67
C ILE A 44 6.45 -6.28 -5.64
N SER A 45 5.94 -7.04 -4.67
CA SER A 45 6.70 -7.66 -3.56
C SER A 45 7.62 -8.81 -3.99
N GLY A 46 7.57 -9.21 -5.27
CA GLY A 46 8.50 -10.18 -5.85
C GLY A 46 9.44 -9.56 -6.88
N SER A 47 9.47 -8.23 -7.02
CA SER A 47 10.20 -7.56 -8.09
C SER A 47 11.70 -7.44 -7.84
N VAL A 48 12.13 -7.40 -6.57
CA VAL A 48 13.55 -7.40 -6.19
C VAL A 48 13.86 -8.58 -5.28
N ILE A 49 13.07 -8.78 -4.22
CA ILE A 49 13.22 -9.89 -3.26
C ILE A 49 11.84 -10.51 -3.03
N ASP A 50 11.65 -11.78 -3.41
CA ASP A 50 10.38 -12.49 -3.15
C ASP A 50 10.31 -12.97 -1.69
N ASP A 51 10.08 -12.02 -0.77
CA ASP A 51 9.92 -12.27 0.67
C ASP A 51 8.48 -12.05 1.18
N GLY A 52 7.58 -11.60 0.29
CA GLY A 52 6.18 -11.33 0.59
C GLY A 52 5.91 -9.96 1.22
N PHE A 53 6.89 -9.06 1.20
CA PHE A 53 6.75 -7.68 1.60
C PHE A 53 7.18 -6.74 0.48
N ILE A 54 6.70 -5.50 0.49
CA ILE A 54 7.18 -4.47 -0.43
C ILE A 54 8.19 -3.61 0.34
N ASN A 55 9.45 -3.65 -0.08
CA ASN A 55 10.48 -2.75 0.43
C ASN A 55 10.52 -1.41 -0.34
N LYS A 56 11.33 -0.46 0.11
CA LYS A 56 11.43 0.89 -0.51
C LYS A 56 11.86 0.83 -1.98
N GLU A 57 12.76 -0.07 -2.35
CA GLU A 57 13.24 -0.17 -3.73
C GLU A 57 12.14 -0.70 -4.66
N GLU A 58 11.42 -1.73 -4.22
CA GLU A 58 10.30 -2.31 -4.97
C GLU A 58 9.16 -1.31 -5.13
N PHE A 59 8.88 -0.53 -4.09
CA PHE A 59 7.89 0.54 -4.13
C PHE A 59 8.26 1.63 -5.15
N GLN A 60 9.51 2.10 -5.13
CA GLN A 60 10.00 3.09 -6.10
C GLN A 60 9.94 2.55 -7.54
N LEU A 61 10.31 1.28 -7.74
CA LEU A 61 10.21 0.62 -9.04
C LEU A 61 8.76 0.53 -9.53
N ALA A 62 7.81 0.22 -8.65
CA ALA A 62 6.40 0.18 -9.00
C ALA A 62 5.85 1.56 -9.41
N LEU A 63 6.26 2.64 -8.72
CA LEU A 63 5.80 4.00 -9.00
C LEU A 63 6.45 4.64 -10.23
N PHE A 64 7.77 4.53 -10.37
CA PHE A 64 8.55 5.30 -11.36
C PHE A 64 9.23 4.46 -12.43
N LYS A 65 9.09 3.12 -12.38
CA LYS A 65 9.79 2.17 -13.27
C LYS A 65 11.32 2.35 -13.26
N SER A 66 11.86 3.01 -12.25
CA SER A 66 13.27 3.33 -12.08
C SER A 66 13.58 3.56 -10.60
N LYS A 67 14.82 3.28 -10.19
CA LYS A 67 15.32 3.60 -8.84
C LYS A 67 15.69 5.07 -8.83
N MET A 68 14.76 5.91 -8.38
CA MET A 68 14.97 7.34 -8.20
C MET A 68 14.71 7.67 -6.74
N ASP A 69 15.72 8.25 -6.09
CA ASP A 69 15.53 8.87 -4.78
C ASP A 69 14.61 10.08 -4.93
N ASN A 70 13.34 9.85 -4.60
CA ASN A 70 12.31 10.86 -4.64
C ASN A 70 11.72 10.99 -3.24
N ILE A 71 11.83 12.19 -2.67
CA ILE A 71 11.32 12.50 -1.34
C ILE A 71 9.82 12.21 -1.24
N PHE A 72 9.05 12.45 -2.31
CA PHE A 72 7.64 12.09 -2.36
C PHE A 72 7.41 10.58 -2.26
N ALA A 73 8.21 9.75 -2.93
CA ALA A 73 8.05 8.30 -2.79
C ALA A 73 8.42 7.81 -1.39
N ASN A 74 9.42 8.42 -0.75
CA ASN A 74 9.72 8.11 0.65
C ASN A 74 8.54 8.47 1.57
N ARG A 75 7.93 9.64 1.36
CA ARG A 75 6.74 10.06 2.14
C ARG A 75 5.53 9.18 1.89
N ILE A 76 5.23 8.85 0.64
CA ILE A 76 4.11 7.94 0.32
C ILE A 76 4.40 6.55 0.90
N PHE A 77 5.64 6.06 0.83
CA PHE A 77 6.02 4.80 1.45
C PHE A 77 5.78 4.82 2.96
N ASP A 78 6.22 5.86 3.65
CA ASP A 78 6.04 5.99 5.10
C ASP A 78 4.54 6.09 5.49
N LEU A 79 3.69 6.64 4.61
CA LEU A 79 2.23 6.62 4.80
C LEU A 79 1.61 5.25 4.52
N PHE A 80 2.20 4.46 3.64
CA PHE A 80 1.76 3.09 3.36
C PHE A 80 2.19 2.12 4.46
N ASP A 81 3.36 2.31 5.06
CA ASP A 81 3.87 1.52 6.20
C ASP A 81 3.19 1.96 7.52
N VAL A 82 1.89 1.71 7.63
CA VAL A 82 1.05 2.06 8.79
C VAL A 82 1.63 1.49 10.10
N LYS A 83 2.20 0.28 10.03
CA LYS A 83 2.80 -0.42 11.18
C LYS A 83 4.23 0.02 11.49
N LYS A 84 4.85 0.89 10.68
CA LYS A 84 6.21 1.42 10.83
C LYS A 84 7.29 0.35 10.97
N ARG A 85 7.22 -0.70 10.15
CA ARG A 85 8.20 -1.82 10.16
C ARG A 85 9.34 -1.64 9.15
N GLY A 86 9.27 -0.60 8.32
CA GLY A 86 10.20 -0.37 7.21
C GLY A 86 9.86 -1.18 5.95
N VAL A 87 8.77 -1.94 5.97
CA VAL A 87 8.27 -2.78 4.87
C VAL A 87 6.74 -2.73 4.86
N ILE A 88 6.14 -2.80 3.68
CA ILE A 88 4.68 -2.78 3.51
C ILE A 88 4.19 -4.22 3.35
N ASP A 89 3.32 -4.68 4.24
CA ASP A 89 2.59 -5.94 4.05
C ASP A 89 1.28 -5.74 3.27
N PHE A 90 0.57 -6.83 3.01
CA PHE A 90 -0.65 -6.78 2.20
C PHE A 90 -1.76 -5.96 2.86
N ALA A 91 -1.97 -6.11 4.17
CA ALA A 91 -2.94 -5.28 4.90
C ALA A 91 -2.59 -3.79 4.86
N ASP A 92 -1.31 -3.44 5.04
CA ASP A 92 -0.80 -2.07 4.96
C ASP A 92 -1.07 -1.49 3.55
N PHE A 93 -0.78 -2.27 2.50
CA PHE A 93 -1.02 -1.89 1.10
C PHE A 93 -2.51 -1.62 0.80
N VAL A 94 -3.41 -2.52 1.22
CA VAL A 94 -4.85 -2.37 0.98
C VAL A 94 -5.45 -1.21 1.77
N GLN A 95 -5.04 -1.02 3.03
CA GLN A 95 -5.50 0.11 3.84
C GLN A 95 -5.02 1.45 3.29
N ALA A 96 -3.77 1.55 2.85
CA ALA A 96 -3.24 2.77 2.28
C ALA A 96 -3.93 3.13 0.95
N LEU A 97 -4.23 2.12 0.11
CA LEU A 97 -4.96 2.34 -1.14
C LEU A 97 -6.43 2.69 -0.92
N ASN A 98 -7.02 2.32 0.21
CA ASN A 98 -8.41 2.60 0.53
C ASN A 98 -8.73 4.10 0.43
N VAL A 99 -7.83 4.96 0.91
CA VAL A 99 -8.03 6.43 0.87
C VAL A 99 -8.23 6.94 -0.55
N PHE A 100 -7.63 6.30 -1.56
CA PHE A 100 -7.78 6.69 -2.95
C PHE A 100 -9.08 6.18 -3.60
N HIS A 101 -9.83 5.30 -2.94
CA HIS A 101 -11.08 4.76 -3.48
C HIS A 101 -12.12 5.87 -3.72
N PRO A 102 -12.85 5.87 -4.85
CA PRO A 102 -13.79 6.95 -5.18
C PRO A 102 -14.91 7.19 -4.18
N SER A 103 -15.31 6.15 -3.42
CA SER A 103 -16.37 6.25 -2.42
C SER A 103 -15.90 6.77 -1.06
N VAL A 104 -14.59 6.90 -0.83
CA VAL A 104 -14.08 7.45 0.43
C VAL A 104 -14.36 8.96 0.47
N PRO A 105 -14.85 9.51 1.61
CA PRO A 105 -15.13 10.93 1.76
C PRO A 105 -13.94 11.81 1.42
N MET A 106 -14.22 13.01 0.92
CA MET A 106 -13.18 14.00 0.60
C MET A 106 -12.36 14.39 1.85
N GLU A 107 -12.98 14.41 3.02
CA GLU A 107 -12.32 14.75 4.29
C GLU A 107 -11.15 13.80 4.59
N GLU A 108 -11.34 12.49 4.45
CA GLU A 108 -10.27 11.51 4.65
C GLU A 108 -9.14 11.66 3.63
N LYS A 109 -9.47 12.02 2.39
CA LYS A 109 -8.47 12.31 1.33
C LYS A 109 -7.67 13.57 1.64
N ILE A 110 -8.32 14.61 2.18
CA ILE A 110 -7.69 15.85 2.60
C ILE A 110 -6.75 15.57 3.78
N ASP A 111 -7.19 14.82 4.78
CA ASP A 111 -6.38 14.44 5.95
C ASP A 111 -5.13 13.65 5.54
N PHE A 112 -5.29 12.71 4.62
CA PHE A 112 -4.16 11.95 4.08
C PHE A 112 -3.19 12.84 3.30
N SER A 113 -3.72 13.73 2.45
CA SER A 113 -2.90 14.70 1.70
C SER A 113 -2.15 15.65 2.64
N PHE A 114 -2.76 16.07 3.74
CA PHE A 114 -2.12 16.90 4.74
C PHE A 114 -0.93 16.18 5.40
N LYS A 115 -1.12 14.93 5.83
CA LYS A 115 -0.05 14.09 6.40
C LYS A 115 1.09 13.83 5.42
N LEU A 116 0.81 13.84 4.12
CA LEU A 116 1.85 13.72 3.09
C LEU A 116 2.81 14.92 3.13
N TYR A 117 2.28 16.13 3.30
CA TYR A 117 3.05 17.38 3.33
C TYR A 117 3.71 17.68 4.69
N ASP A 118 3.07 17.33 5.80
CA ASP A 118 3.62 17.48 7.16
C ASP A 118 4.73 16.44 7.40
N MET A 119 5.94 16.74 6.94
CA MET A 119 7.10 15.85 7.00
C MET A 119 7.45 15.47 8.43
N ASP A 120 7.51 16.50 9.27
CA ASP A 120 7.99 16.38 10.63
C ASP A 120 6.88 15.91 11.60
N ASN A 121 5.66 15.66 11.09
CA ASN A 121 4.47 15.28 11.85
C ASN A 121 4.18 16.26 13.00
N THR A 122 4.33 17.55 12.73
CA THR A 122 4.10 18.63 13.69
C THR A 122 2.61 18.94 13.89
N GLY A 123 1.76 18.43 13.00
CA GLY A 123 0.36 18.81 12.87
C GLY A 123 0.16 20.07 12.02
N PHE A 124 1.22 20.62 11.43
CA PHE A 124 1.19 21.81 10.58
C PHE A 124 2.09 21.59 9.36
N ILE A 125 1.70 22.16 8.21
CA ILE A 125 2.60 22.24 7.06
C ILE A 125 3.46 23.49 7.25
N GLU A 126 4.69 23.29 7.72
CA GLU A 126 5.64 24.36 7.93
C GLU A 126 6.11 24.95 6.60
N ARG A 127 6.51 26.23 6.62
CA ARG A 127 6.98 26.93 5.42
C ARG A 127 8.12 26.19 4.71
N LYS A 128 9.02 25.56 5.46
CA LYS A 128 10.13 24.77 4.92
C LYS A 128 9.65 23.52 4.16
N GLU A 129 8.49 22.99 4.51
CA GLU A 129 7.87 21.80 3.91
C GLU A 129 7.03 22.15 2.67
N VAL A 130 6.71 23.43 2.45
CA VAL A 130 6.04 23.87 1.21
C VAL A 130 7.02 23.96 0.03
N PHE A 131 8.30 24.19 0.30
CA PHE A 131 9.35 24.40 -0.71
C PHE A 131 10.13 23.13 -1.07
N PHE A 132 9.47 21.98 -1.05
CA PHE A 132 9.96 20.86 -1.85
C PHE A 132 10.17 21.28 -3.32
#